data_AF-A0A9D1M6A6-F1
#
_entry.id   AF-A0A9D1M6A6-F1
#
_cell.length_a   1.000
_cell.length_b   1.000
_cell.length_c   1.000
_cell.angle_alpha   90.00
_cell.angle_beta   90.00
_cell.angle_gamma   90.00
#
_symmetry.space_group_name_H-M   'P 1'
#
loop_
_entity.id
_entity.type
_entity.pdbx_description
1 polymer ?
#
loop_
_entity_poly.entity_id
_entity_poly.type
_entity_poly.pdbx_seq_one_letter_code
_entity_poly.pdbx_strand_id
1 'polypeptide(L)'
;MEEKNKITAFKHKIEKIISRFTEILQESPVEVLISLITFIYAVGIYENIITENIRYGFLMPLFFIFSFIVNRIFVATKHRLIYYLSFLPFFLFWKIDVSMWVVSIGYVVALVIAVLAILSFKQKRDNKKFVINAIQYASEAISSLFLMMTAYALIASIYFSIDYIFNIAESHEDFWAYTSFSIFIIGLPLTFLMLHQDNEESLEIEDSGLFNILFNYLVSPALLIYTSILYLYFVKILVLWSLPKGGIAYMVFAFIIVAVIAKACQPLLKKQSYNWFYNRFSFISLPALLMFWIGVGYRIKQYGLTEDRVFLLVCGFIMTACIGMFFTKRLGHYLYVTWIAIFLLACFTYIPGITAKDLGIYSQKSRLNKAIKELNLGWVDGKLADTGEMKKEASMADTYKMLYDSYRYLRNEYDNDYMQSQYGYKDEDILVSEIFPPELQSYIYDDIIVSSYETISYPEESIDISGFNLLYDSNPTFSGSRDSIYISTSKTEFNESLEQLTARQLEKIGYSQTTDPVSLKSIQEKAKEFLTIEMESSTIIFKNVNLYKENNIWEIDYINPSDIIILEK
;
A
#
# COMPACT_ATOMS: atom_id res chain seq x y z
N MET A 1 -44.65 36.19 4.70
CA MET A 1 -45.25 34.89 5.10
C MET A 1 -44.33 33.74 4.71
N GLU A 2 -43.75 33.75 3.51
CA GLU A 2 -42.82 32.73 3.00
C GLU A 2 -41.51 32.61 3.81
N GLU A 3 -40.95 33.73 4.25
CA GLU A 3 -39.72 33.77 5.08
C GLU A 3 -39.92 33.16 6.48
N LYS A 4 -41.08 33.41 7.11
CA LYS A 4 -41.46 32.81 8.39
C LYS A 4 -41.66 31.29 8.28
N ASN A 5 -42.16 30.82 7.13
CA ASN A 5 -42.27 29.39 6.84
C ASN A 5 -40.89 28.72 6.63
N LYS A 6 -39.93 29.40 5.97
CA LYS A 6 -38.55 28.89 5.81
C LYS A 6 -37.82 28.78 7.15
N ILE A 7 -37.95 29.79 8.02
CA ILE A 7 -37.36 29.79 9.37
C ILE A 7 -37.98 28.66 10.23
N THR A 8 -39.30 28.47 10.15
CA THR A 8 -39.98 27.42 10.91
C THR A 8 -39.59 26.02 10.41
N ALA A 9 -39.45 25.83 9.09
CA ALA A 9 -38.97 24.59 8.50
C ALA A 9 -37.51 24.29 8.87
N PHE A 10 -36.65 25.31 8.91
CA PHE A 10 -35.26 25.17 9.34
C PHE A 10 -35.16 24.78 10.82
N LYS A 11 -35.91 25.47 11.70
CA LYS A 11 -35.98 25.14 13.13
C LYS A 11 -36.44 23.68 13.34
N HIS A 12 -37.47 23.24 12.63
CA HIS A 12 -37.94 21.87 12.71
C HIS A 12 -36.89 20.84 12.27
N LYS A 13 -36.10 21.14 11.22
CA LYS A 13 -34.98 20.28 10.81
C LYS A 13 -33.89 20.19 11.88
N ILE A 14 -33.54 21.29 12.53
CA ILE A 14 -32.57 21.30 13.64
C ILE A 14 -33.09 20.49 14.82
N GLU A 15 -34.35 20.69 15.23
CA GLU A 15 -34.98 19.93 16.32
C GLU A 15 -34.96 18.42 16.02
N LYS A 16 -35.17 18.02 14.77
CA LYS A 16 -35.07 16.63 14.33
C LYS A 16 -33.63 16.08 14.43
N ILE A 17 -32.62 16.89 14.12
CA ILE A 17 -31.21 16.47 14.27
C ILE A 17 -30.85 16.33 15.74
N ILE A 18 -31.25 17.29 16.59
CA ILE A 18 -30.97 17.27 18.02
C ILE A 18 -31.65 16.08 18.69
N SER A 19 -32.93 15.85 18.40
CA SER A 19 -33.65 14.67 18.93
C SER A 19 -32.98 13.37 18.53
N ARG A 20 -32.58 13.24 17.26
CA ARG A 20 -31.85 12.05 16.80
C ARG A 20 -30.49 11.87 17.48
N PHE A 21 -29.77 12.96 17.75
CA PHE A 21 -28.53 12.87 18.53
C PHE A 21 -28.79 12.38 19.95
N THR A 22 -29.86 12.84 20.60
CA THR A 22 -30.25 12.36 21.92
C THR A 22 -30.69 10.90 21.94
N GLU A 23 -31.34 10.42 20.87
CA GLU A 23 -31.69 9.01 20.70
C GLU A 23 -30.43 8.14 20.60
N ILE A 24 -29.42 8.56 19.83
CA ILE A 24 -28.17 7.80 19.66
C ILE A 24 -27.40 7.68 20.97
N LEU A 25 -27.36 8.74 21.78
CA LEU A 25 -26.75 8.69 23.10
C LEU A 25 -27.41 7.65 24.02
N GLN A 26 -28.70 7.36 23.80
CA GLN A 26 -29.43 6.33 24.55
C GLN A 26 -29.28 4.93 23.92
N GLU A 27 -29.26 4.84 22.59
CA GLU A 27 -29.16 3.57 21.87
C GLU A 27 -27.74 2.98 21.86
N SER A 28 -26.72 3.84 21.76
CA SER A 28 -25.32 3.47 21.55
C SER A 28 -24.34 4.21 22.49
N PRO A 29 -24.57 4.22 23.83
CA PRO A 29 -23.72 4.96 24.77
C PRO A 29 -22.26 4.47 24.82
N VAL A 30 -22.00 3.17 24.64
CA VAL A 30 -20.64 2.60 24.73
C VAL A 30 -19.77 3.06 23.56
N GLU A 31 -20.32 3.08 22.36
CA GLU A 31 -19.64 3.50 21.13
C GLU A 31 -19.27 4.98 21.19
N VAL A 32 -20.17 5.82 21.71
CA VAL A 32 -19.90 7.25 21.96
C VAL A 32 -18.80 7.41 23.01
N LEU A 33 -18.85 6.62 24.09
CA LEU A 33 -17.86 6.68 25.16
C LEU A 33 -16.46 6.24 24.69
N ILE A 34 -16.35 5.19 23.87
CA ILE A 34 -15.09 4.79 23.22
C ILE A 34 -14.53 5.94 22.37
N SER A 35 -15.40 6.61 21.60
CA SER A 35 -15.01 7.74 20.75
C SER A 35 -14.50 8.92 21.57
N LEU A 36 -15.20 9.28 22.65
CA LEU A 36 -14.82 10.37 23.56
C LEU A 36 -13.49 10.08 24.30
N ILE A 37 -13.29 8.87 24.80
CA ILE A 37 -12.05 8.52 25.50
C ILE A 37 -10.88 8.47 24.52
N THR A 38 -11.09 7.95 23.31
CA THR A 38 -10.06 7.97 22.26
C THR A 38 -9.69 9.41 21.88
N PHE A 39 -10.67 10.33 21.85
CA PHE A 39 -10.40 11.75 21.62
C PHE A 39 -9.55 12.36 22.74
N ILE A 40 -9.90 12.13 24.01
CA ILE A 40 -9.12 12.60 25.16
C ILE A 40 -7.70 12.00 25.12
N TYR A 41 -7.58 10.74 24.73
CA TYR A 41 -6.29 10.06 24.60
C TYR A 41 -5.43 10.68 23.49
N ALA A 42 -6.01 10.96 22.32
CA ALA A 42 -5.31 11.60 21.20
C ALA A 42 -4.84 13.02 21.57
N VAL A 43 -5.68 13.79 22.27
CA VAL A 43 -5.32 15.10 22.82
C VAL A 43 -4.19 14.98 23.84
N GLY A 44 -4.27 14.02 24.77
CA GLY A 44 -3.23 13.78 25.77
C GLY A 44 -1.89 13.38 25.17
N ILE A 45 -1.88 12.65 24.06
CA ILE A 45 -0.67 12.36 23.28
C ILE A 45 -0.10 13.65 22.66
N TYR A 46 -0.96 14.42 21.98
CA TYR A 46 -0.55 15.65 21.29
C TYR A 46 0.07 16.67 22.26
N GLU A 47 -0.55 16.84 23.43
CA GLU A 47 -0.07 17.71 24.51
C GLU A 47 1.11 17.12 25.31
N ASN A 48 1.69 16.00 24.86
CA ASN A 48 2.79 15.29 25.54
C ASN A 48 2.51 14.89 27.01
N ILE A 49 1.24 14.80 27.39
CA ILE A 49 0.80 14.29 28.71
C ILE A 49 0.93 12.77 28.75
N ILE A 50 0.69 12.11 27.61
CA ILE A 50 0.74 10.67 27.43
C ILE A 50 1.88 10.34 26.48
N THR A 51 2.97 9.76 27.01
CA THR A 51 4.15 9.37 26.23
C THR A 51 4.24 7.86 25.98
N GLU A 52 3.45 7.07 26.71
CA GLU A 52 3.39 5.62 26.57
C GLU A 52 2.28 5.18 25.62
N ASN A 53 2.52 4.10 24.86
CA ASN A 53 1.54 3.46 23.97
C ASN A 53 0.87 4.40 22.96
N ILE A 54 1.60 5.39 22.42
CA ILE A 54 1.10 6.43 21.49
C ILE A 54 0.21 5.89 20.35
N ARG A 55 0.46 4.66 19.88
CA ARG A 55 -0.31 4.00 18.80
C ARG A 55 -1.60 3.30 19.26
N TYR A 56 -1.95 3.34 20.54
CA TYR A 56 -3.13 2.66 21.08
C TYR A 56 -4.44 3.16 20.46
N GLY A 57 -4.50 4.45 20.11
CA GLY A 57 -5.66 5.05 19.44
C GLY A 57 -6.05 4.36 18.12
N PHE A 58 -5.10 3.70 17.43
CA PHE A 58 -5.40 2.93 16.21
C PHE A 58 -6.28 1.70 16.46
N LEU A 59 -6.46 1.24 17.70
CA LEU A 59 -7.38 0.16 18.02
C LEU A 59 -8.85 0.60 18.05
N MET A 60 -9.11 1.91 18.04
CA MET A 60 -10.47 2.47 18.16
C MET A 60 -11.46 1.91 17.14
N PRO A 61 -11.15 1.76 15.84
CA PRO A 61 -12.06 1.13 14.89
C PRO A 61 -12.43 -0.30 15.28
N LEU A 62 -11.50 -1.09 15.82
CA LEU A 62 -11.77 -2.47 16.23
C LEU A 62 -12.72 -2.53 17.44
N PHE A 63 -12.47 -1.71 18.46
CA PHE A 63 -13.32 -1.65 19.64
C PHE A 63 -14.70 -1.06 19.34
N PHE A 64 -14.76 -0.04 18.48
CA PHE A 64 -16.01 0.54 18.02
C PHE A 64 -16.86 -0.50 17.29
N ILE A 65 -16.27 -1.21 16.31
CA ILE A 65 -16.97 -2.24 15.55
C ILE A 65 -17.42 -3.39 16.46
N PHE A 66 -16.56 -3.84 17.37
CA PHE A 66 -16.90 -4.89 18.33
C PHE A 66 -18.10 -4.46 19.20
N SER A 67 -18.05 -3.27 19.79
CA SER A 67 -19.13 -2.76 20.63
C SER A 67 -20.43 -2.58 19.82
N PHE A 68 -20.33 -2.04 18.60
CA PHE A 68 -21.46 -1.88 17.68
C PHE A 68 -22.15 -3.22 17.36
N ILE A 69 -21.38 -4.27 17.06
CA ILE A 69 -21.93 -5.60 16.79
C ILE A 69 -22.62 -6.16 18.04
N VAL A 70 -21.97 -6.07 19.21
CA VAL A 70 -22.54 -6.56 20.47
C VAL A 70 -23.82 -5.79 20.81
N ASN A 71 -23.84 -4.48 20.61
CA ASN A 71 -25.02 -3.65 20.79
C ASN A 71 -26.21 -4.20 20.00
N ARG A 72 -26.00 -4.42 18.70
CA ARG A 72 -27.04 -4.87 17.74
C ARG A 72 -27.50 -6.30 18.01
N ILE A 73 -26.63 -7.19 18.48
CA ILE A 73 -27.02 -8.57 18.83
C ILE A 73 -27.91 -8.59 20.09
N PHE A 74 -27.65 -7.72 21.07
CA PHE A 74 -28.30 -7.79 22.38
C PHE A 74 -29.39 -6.73 22.64
N VAL A 75 -29.79 -5.93 21.65
CA VAL A 75 -30.77 -4.81 21.78
C VAL A 75 -32.04 -5.20 22.55
N ALA A 76 -32.64 -6.34 22.25
CA ALA A 76 -33.93 -6.76 22.79
C ALA A 76 -33.84 -7.85 23.88
N THR A 77 -32.66 -8.06 24.47
CA THR A 77 -32.41 -9.21 25.35
C THR A 77 -32.21 -8.82 26.81
N LYS A 78 -32.48 -9.76 27.74
CA LYS A 78 -32.11 -9.63 29.16
C LYS A 78 -30.59 -9.50 29.38
N HIS A 79 -29.79 -9.72 28.34
CA HIS A 79 -28.34 -9.72 28.37
C HIS A 79 -27.71 -8.39 27.92
N ARG A 80 -28.46 -7.27 27.94
CA ARG A 80 -27.94 -5.92 27.66
C ARG A 80 -26.70 -5.54 28.50
N LEU A 81 -26.50 -6.19 29.66
CA LEU A 81 -25.28 -6.08 30.45
C LEU A 81 -24.01 -6.50 29.69
N ILE A 82 -24.09 -7.49 28.79
CA ILE A 82 -22.96 -7.91 27.93
C ILE A 82 -22.54 -6.76 27.00
N TYR A 83 -23.50 -5.97 26.51
CA TYR A 83 -23.20 -4.79 25.72
C TYR A 83 -22.44 -3.74 26.53
N TYR A 84 -22.86 -3.43 27.76
CA TYR A 84 -22.10 -2.50 28.60
C TYR A 84 -20.69 -3.04 28.96
N LEU A 85 -20.56 -4.36 29.12
CA LEU A 85 -19.25 -5.02 29.30
C LEU A 85 -18.37 -5.01 28.05
N SER A 86 -18.92 -4.75 26.85
CA SER A 86 -18.12 -4.67 25.61
C SER A 86 -17.09 -3.54 25.61
N PHE A 87 -17.22 -2.59 26.55
CA PHE A 87 -16.23 -1.54 26.78
C PHE A 87 -14.98 -2.03 27.50
N LEU A 88 -15.08 -3.10 28.29
CA LEU A 88 -14.02 -3.59 29.17
C LEU A 88 -12.71 -3.97 28.43
N PRO A 89 -12.74 -4.60 27.23
CA PRO A 89 -11.54 -4.82 26.43
C PRO A 89 -10.73 -3.54 26.15
N PHE A 90 -11.39 -2.39 25.94
CA PHE A 90 -10.69 -1.12 25.72
C PHE A 90 -9.78 -0.73 26.90
N PHE A 91 -10.08 -1.16 28.13
CA PHE A 91 -9.19 -0.94 29.27
C PHE A 91 -8.20 -2.06 29.51
N LEU A 92 -8.58 -3.31 29.26
CA LEU A 92 -7.67 -4.44 29.46
C LEU A 92 -6.43 -4.37 28.58
N PHE A 93 -6.60 -3.90 27.33
CA PHE A 93 -5.50 -3.77 26.38
C PHE A 93 -4.67 -2.49 26.57
N TRP A 94 -5.08 -1.56 27.46
CA TRP A 94 -4.41 -0.27 27.63
C TRP A 94 -2.92 -0.37 27.99
N LYS A 95 -2.56 -1.36 28.82
CA LYS A 95 -1.18 -1.57 29.28
C LYS A 95 -0.34 -2.43 28.33
N ILE A 96 -0.94 -2.97 27.27
CA ILE A 96 -0.22 -3.82 26.32
C ILE A 96 0.40 -2.93 25.26
N ASP A 97 1.71 -3.08 25.04
CA ASP A 97 2.38 -2.39 23.94
C ASP A 97 1.92 -2.98 22.61
N VAL A 98 1.20 -2.16 21.84
CA VAL A 98 0.67 -2.51 20.52
C VAL A 98 1.42 -1.83 19.38
N SER A 99 2.52 -1.13 19.69
CA SER A 99 3.24 -0.28 18.73
C SER A 99 3.73 -1.03 17.49
N MET A 100 4.32 -2.21 17.70
CA MET A 100 4.79 -3.11 16.64
C MET A 100 3.62 -3.78 15.91
N TRP A 101 2.56 -4.13 16.64
CA TRP A 101 1.41 -4.84 16.07
C TRP A 101 0.58 -3.97 15.13
N VAL A 102 0.34 -2.70 15.47
CA VAL A 102 -0.43 -1.75 14.66
C VAL A 102 0.21 -1.51 13.28
N VAL A 103 1.54 -1.66 13.15
CA VAL A 103 2.26 -1.52 11.88
C VAL A 103 2.38 -2.85 11.12
N SER A 104 2.04 -3.98 11.77
CA SER A 104 2.08 -5.31 11.15
C SER A 104 0.90 -5.59 10.23
N ILE A 105 1.06 -6.57 9.33
CA ILE A 105 -0.03 -7.11 8.50
C ILE A 105 -1.18 -7.64 9.38
N GLY A 106 -0.88 -8.11 10.58
CA GLY A 106 -1.88 -8.62 11.53
C GLY A 106 -2.93 -7.58 11.94
N TYR A 107 -2.58 -6.29 11.98
CA TYR A 107 -3.56 -5.22 12.23
C TYR A 107 -4.48 -4.98 11.02
N VAL A 108 -3.91 -4.99 9.80
CA VAL A 108 -4.70 -4.90 8.56
C VAL A 108 -5.70 -6.05 8.47
N VAL A 109 -5.27 -7.27 8.81
CA VAL A 109 -6.15 -8.44 8.86
C VAL A 109 -7.23 -8.28 9.92
N ALA A 110 -6.92 -7.68 11.08
CA ALA A 110 -7.92 -7.38 12.12
C ALA A 110 -9.03 -6.48 11.59
N LEU A 111 -8.67 -5.41 10.86
CA LEU A 111 -9.63 -4.50 10.25
C LEU A 111 -10.48 -5.19 9.19
N VAL A 112 -9.88 -6.03 8.35
CA VAL A 112 -10.62 -6.84 7.36
C VAL A 112 -11.62 -7.76 8.05
N ILE A 113 -11.20 -8.46 9.11
CA ILE A 113 -12.09 -9.32 9.91
C ILE A 113 -13.22 -8.49 10.54
N ALA A 114 -12.93 -7.30 11.07
CA ALA A 114 -13.93 -6.43 11.67
C ALA A 114 -15.00 -5.99 10.65
N VAL A 115 -14.58 -5.60 9.44
CA VAL A 115 -15.51 -5.29 8.33
C VAL A 115 -16.35 -6.52 7.98
N LEU A 116 -15.73 -7.68 7.78
CA LEU A 116 -16.44 -8.93 7.48
C LEU A 116 -17.40 -9.34 8.61
N ALA A 117 -17.09 -9.05 9.86
CA ALA A 117 -17.95 -9.29 11.02
C ALA A 117 -19.20 -8.40 10.99
N ILE A 118 -19.07 -7.10 10.64
CA ILE A 118 -20.23 -6.21 10.45
C ILE A 118 -21.16 -6.73 9.34
N LEU A 119 -20.59 -7.26 8.25
CA LEU A 119 -21.40 -7.77 7.15
C LEU A 119 -22.17 -9.05 7.53
N SER A 120 -21.63 -9.86 8.45
CA SER A 120 -22.11 -11.21 8.72
C SER A 120 -22.90 -11.39 10.02
N PHE A 121 -22.84 -10.46 10.98
CA PHE A 121 -23.42 -10.67 12.31
C PHE A 121 -24.94 -10.89 12.32
N LYS A 122 -25.70 -10.30 11.38
CA LYS A 122 -27.16 -10.52 11.26
C LYS A 122 -27.54 -11.92 10.76
N GLN A 123 -26.55 -12.76 10.38
CA GLN A 123 -26.72 -14.16 9.94
C GLN A 123 -27.75 -14.36 8.82
N LYS A 124 -27.90 -13.36 7.94
CA LYS A 124 -28.86 -13.41 6.82
C LYS A 124 -28.34 -14.39 5.78
N ARG A 125 -28.95 -15.58 5.70
CA ARG A 125 -28.61 -16.62 4.71
C ARG A 125 -29.01 -16.22 3.29
N ASP A 126 -30.05 -15.42 3.14
CA ASP A 126 -30.47 -14.91 1.82
C ASP A 126 -29.42 -13.94 1.26
N ASN A 127 -28.84 -14.30 0.11
CA ASN A 127 -27.84 -13.50 -0.58
C ASN A 127 -28.32 -12.09 -0.90
N LYS A 128 -29.58 -11.90 -1.30
CA LYS A 128 -30.09 -10.57 -1.64
C LYS A 128 -30.10 -9.67 -0.40
N LYS A 129 -30.62 -10.19 0.71
CA LYS A 129 -30.68 -9.47 1.99
C LYS A 129 -29.28 -9.19 2.56
N PHE A 130 -28.36 -10.16 2.45
CA PHE A 130 -26.97 -9.99 2.85
C PHE A 130 -26.31 -8.83 2.09
N VAL A 131 -26.48 -8.77 0.76
CA VAL A 131 -25.86 -7.73 -0.07
C VAL A 131 -26.51 -6.37 0.17
N ILE A 132 -27.83 -6.29 0.34
CA ILE A 132 -28.52 -5.04 0.69
C ILE A 132 -27.94 -4.48 2.00
N ASN A 133 -27.82 -5.32 3.04
CA ASN A 133 -27.24 -4.93 4.32
C ASN A 133 -25.77 -4.48 4.17
N ALA A 134 -24.99 -5.17 3.34
CA ALA A 134 -23.61 -4.81 3.07
C ALA A 134 -23.47 -3.46 2.34
N ILE A 135 -24.30 -3.22 1.33
CA ILE A 135 -24.34 -1.95 0.60
C ILE A 135 -24.80 -0.82 1.53
N GLN A 136 -25.79 -1.08 2.39
CA GLN A 136 -26.26 -0.10 3.36
C GLN A 136 -25.11 0.36 4.27
N TYR A 137 -24.43 -0.57 4.96
CA TYR A 137 -23.30 -0.23 5.82
C TYR A 137 -22.18 0.49 5.07
N ALA A 138 -21.84 0.02 3.86
CA ALA A 138 -20.83 0.68 3.03
C ALA A 138 -21.25 2.10 2.64
N SER A 139 -22.51 2.29 2.22
CA SER A 139 -23.05 3.58 1.83
C SER A 139 -23.12 4.57 2.99
N GLU A 140 -23.49 4.11 4.19
CA GLU A 140 -23.53 4.92 5.41
C GLU A 140 -22.12 5.32 5.85
N ALA A 141 -21.15 4.39 5.78
CA ALA A 141 -19.76 4.67 6.09
C ALA A 141 -19.15 5.69 5.10
N ILE A 142 -19.37 5.49 3.79
CA ILE A 142 -18.90 6.42 2.75
C ILE A 142 -19.57 7.78 2.88
N SER A 143 -20.89 7.81 3.13
CA SER A 143 -21.63 9.07 3.32
C SER A 143 -21.17 9.79 4.58
N SER A 144 -20.95 9.09 5.68
CA SER A 144 -20.39 9.65 6.91
C SER A 144 -19.01 10.26 6.66
N LEU A 145 -18.13 9.53 5.99
CA LEU A 145 -16.79 10.02 5.62
C LEU A 145 -16.87 11.25 4.73
N PHE A 146 -17.72 11.23 3.70
CA PHE A 146 -17.89 12.36 2.79
C PHE A 146 -18.41 13.61 3.52
N LEU A 147 -19.42 13.45 4.39
CA LEU A 147 -19.96 14.55 5.19
C LEU A 147 -18.90 15.12 6.14
N MET A 148 -18.13 14.26 6.82
CA MET A 148 -17.10 14.70 7.77
C MET A 148 -15.87 15.30 7.09
N MET A 149 -15.46 14.78 5.94
CA MET A 149 -14.42 15.41 5.11
C MET A 149 -14.87 16.78 4.60
N THR A 150 -16.14 16.92 4.21
CA THR A 150 -16.71 18.21 3.81
C THR A 150 -16.73 19.18 5.00
N ALA A 151 -17.16 18.73 6.18
CA ALA A 151 -17.13 19.54 7.39
C ALA A 151 -15.70 19.98 7.75
N TYR A 152 -14.72 19.08 7.64
CA TYR A 152 -13.30 19.38 7.83
C TYR A 152 -12.82 20.46 6.87
N ALA A 153 -13.09 20.30 5.57
CA ALA A 153 -12.70 21.27 4.55
C ALA A 153 -13.35 22.65 4.77
N LEU A 154 -14.63 22.69 5.20
CA LEU A 154 -15.33 23.94 5.50
C LEU A 154 -14.74 24.64 6.73
N ILE A 155 -14.50 23.91 7.81
CA ILE A 155 -13.88 24.44 9.04
C ILE A 155 -12.46 24.94 8.73
N ALA A 156 -11.68 24.17 7.98
CA ALA A 156 -10.37 24.55 7.48
C ALA A 156 -10.40 25.84 6.66
N SER A 157 -11.36 25.95 5.74
CA SER A 157 -11.51 27.14 4.88
C SER A 157 -11.89 28.39 5.67
N ILE A 158 -12.78 28.25 6.66
CA ILE A 158 -13.17 29.34 7.56
C ILE A 158 -11.96 29.78 8.39
N TYR A 159 -11.23 28.84 9.01
CA TYR A 159 -10.04 29.16 9.79
C TYR A 159 -8.97 29.85 8.96
N PHE A 160 -8.66 29.33 7.77
CA PHE A 160 -7.71 29.96 6.85
C PHE A 160 -8.14 31.37 6.45
N SER A 161 -9.44 31.60 6.23
CA SER A 161 -9.95 32.93 5.92
C SER A 161 -9.82 33.90 7.09
N ILE A 162 -10.14 33.44 8.31
CA ILE A 162 -10.00 34.26 9.52
C ILE A 162 -8.52 34.60 9.74
N ASP A 163 -7.64 33.61 9.63
CA ASP A 163 -6.21 33.81 9.82
C ASP A 163 -5.63 34.74 8.75
N TYR A 164 -5.99 34.57 7.47
CA TYR A 164 -5.57 35.48 6.41
C TYR A 164 -6.04 36.92 6.62
N ILE A 165 -7.27 37.13 7.09
CA ILE A 165 -7.85 38.47 7.27
C ILE A 165 -7.33 39.16 8.53
N PHE A 166 -7.22 38.43 9.63
CA PHE A 166 -6.94 38.99 10.96
C PHE A 166 -5.51 38.72 11.44
N ASN A 167 -4.75 37.87 10.74
CA ASN A 167 -3.38 37.46 11.06
C ASN A 167 -3.25 37.04 12.53
N ILE A 168 -4.09 36.09 12.94
CA ILE A 168 -4.34 35.76 14.36
C ILE A 168 -3.50 34.60 14.88
N ALA A 169 -2.98 33.71 14.03
CA ALA A 169 -2.31 32.50 14.49
C ALA A 169 -0.78 32.60 14.43
N GLU A 170 -0.13 32.33 15.56
CA GLU A 170 1.33 32.13 15.63
C GLU A 170 1.72 30.69 15.24
N SER A 171 0.85 29.71 15.47
CA SER A 171 0.99 28.31 15.06
C SER A 171 -0.36 27.75 14.62
N HIS A 172 -0.35 26.93 13.57
CA HIS A 172 -1.55 26.26 13.06
C HIS A 172 -1.66 24.79 13.50
N GLU A 173 -0.59 24.21 14.05
CA GLU A 173 -0.52 22.77 14.34
C GLU A 173 -1.62 22.34 15.31
N ASP A 174 -1.86 23.12 16.37
CA ASP A 174 -2.87 22.84 17.38
C ASP A 174 -4.27 22.80 16.75
N PHE A 175 -4.60 23.80 15.94
CA PHE A 175 -5.90 23.87 15.28
C PHE A 175 -6.11 22.64 14.37
N TRP A 176 -5.10 22.26 13.58
CA TRP A 176 -5.18 21.10 12.70
C TRP A 176 -5.33 19.80 13.48
N ALA A 177 -4.56 19.61 14.55
CA ALA A 177 -4.62 18.42 15.40
C ALA A 177 -6.01 18.29 16.06
N TYR A 178 -6.46 19.33 16.77
CA TYR A 178 -7.74 19.31 17.48
C TYR A 178 -8.94 19.13 16.54
N THR A 179 -8.94 19.84 15.40
CA THR A 179 -10.01 19.72 14.40
C THR A 179 -10.04 18.31 13.80
N SER A 180 -8.87 17.73 13.50
CA SER A 180 -8.77 16.37 12.97
C SER A 180 -9.28 15.34 13.99
N PHE A 181 -8.87 15.45 15.26
CA PHE A 181 -9.36 14.55 16.31
C PHE A 181 -10.87 14.67 16.50
N SER A 182 -11.42 15.89 16.59
CA SER A 182 -12.87 16.06 16.73
C SER A 182 -13.66 15.48 15.55
N ILE A 183 -13.16 15.64 14.32
CA ILE A 183 -13.90 15.18 13.13
C ILE A 183 -13.76 13.68 12.90
N PHE A 184 -12.55 13.13 12.95
CA PHE A 184 -12.33 11.72 12.62
C PHE A 184 -12.57 10.77 13.78
N ILE A 185 -12.30 11.18 15.03
CA ILE A 185 -12.46 10.30 16.21
C ILE A 185 -13.87 10.41 16.79
N ILE A 186 -14.50 11.58 16.76
CA ILE A 186 -15.86 11.79 17.29
C ILE A 186 -16.89 11.93 16.17
N GLY A 187 -16.67 12.84 15.21
CA GLY A 187 -17.63 13.18 14.17
C GLY A 187 -17.98 12.01 13.25
N LEU A 188 -16.98 11.27 12.78
CA LEU A 188 -17.16 10.17 11.83
C LEU A 188 -17.97 8.99 12.41
N PRO A 189 -17.64 8.43 13.61
CA PRO A 189 -18.45 7.36 14.19
C PRO A 189 -19.87 7.83 14.56
N LEU A 190 -20.02 9.04 15.09
CA LEU A 190 -21.35 9.58 15.41
C LEU A 190 -22.22 9.77 14.18
N THR A 191 -21.65 10.31 13.10
CA THR A 191 -22.38 10.51 11.83
C THR A 191 -22.76 9.17 11.21
N PHE A 192 -21.90 8.15 11.33
CA PHE A 192 -22.24 6.78 10.92
C PHE A 192 -23.44 6.24 11.70
N LEU A 193 -23.43 6.37 13.03
CA LEU A 193 -24.57 5.98 13.89
C LEU A 193 -25.84 6.80 13.59
N MET A 194 -25.69 8.09 13.25
CA MET A 194 -26.79 8.95 12.85
C MET A 194 -27.41 8.55 11.53
N LEU A 195 -26.62 8.13 10.56
CA LEU A 195 -27.14 7.72 9.25
C LEU A 195 -27.79 6.35 9.31
N HIS A 196 -27.25 5.46 10.15
CA HIS A 196 -27.76 4.11 10.30
C HIS A 196 -29.23 4.10 10.77
N GLN A 197 -30.08 3.41 10.03
CA GLN A 197 -31.48 3.14 10.39
C GLN A 197 -31.73 1.63 10.30
N ASP A 198 -32.16 1.04 11.41
CA ASP A 198 -32.48 -0.39 11.52
C ASP A 198 -33.89 -0.73 10.93
N ASN A 199 -34.36 0.05 9.96
CA ASN A 199 -35.65 -0.16 9.33
C ASN A 199 -35.52 -1.20 8.22
N GLU A 200 -35.74 -2.48 8.55
CA GLU A 200 -35.69 -3.59 7.60
C GLU A 200 -36.75 -3.47 6.46
N GLU A 201 -37.83 -2.72 6.68
CA GLU A 201 -38.92 -2.52 5.72
C GLU A 201 -38.70 -1.37 4.73
N SER A 202 -37.79 -0.44 5.00
CA SER A 202 -37.53 0.71 4.12
C SER A 202 -36.47 0.44 3.04
N LEU A 203 -35.94 -0.79 2.97
CA LEU A 203 -34.81 -1.14 2.12
C LEU A 203 -35.25 -1.77 0.79
N GLU A 204 -36.18 -1.10 0.10
CA GLU A 204 -36.05 -1.06 -1.35
C GLU A 204 -34.88 -0.10 -1.59
N ILE A 205 -33.71 -0.62 -2.04
CA ILE A 205 -32.63 0.26 -2.50
C ILE A 205 -33.29 1.21 -3.48
N GLU A 206 -33.46 2.46 -3.05
CA GLU A 206 -34.09 3.51 -3.82
C GLU A 206 -33.46 3.46 -5.21
N ASP A 207 -34.32 3.41 -6.24
CA ASP A 207 -34.08 3.13 -7.66
C ASP A 207 -33.07 4.14 -8.26
N SER A 208 -31.87 4.17 -7.71
CA SER A 208 -30.90 5.23 -7.91
C SER A 208 -30.23 4.94 -9.24
N GLY A 209 -30.53 5.79 -10.22
CA GLY A 209 -29.95 5.70 -11.55
C GLY A 209 -28.42 5.55 -11.49
N LEU A 210 -27.76 6.15 -10.49
CA LEU A 210 -26.32 6.04 -10.25
C LEU A 210 -25.85 4.61 -9.98
N PHE A 211 -26.51 3.84 -9.10
CA PHE A 211 -26.12 2.45 -8.83
C PHE A 211 -26.26 1.58 -10.09
N ASN A 212 -27.35 1.78 -10.82
CA ASN A 212 -27.58 1.09 -12.08
C ASN A 212 -26.52 1.45 -13.14
N ILE A 213 -26.18 2.74 -13.25
CA ILE A 213 -25.17 3.23 -14.20
C ILE A 213 -23.79 2.68 -13.84
N LEU A 214 -23.41 2.75 -12.57
CA LEU A 214 -22.13 2.26 -12.07
C LEU A 214 -21.92 0.80 -12.45
N PHE A 215 -22.86 -0.09 -12.09
CA PHE A 215 -22.63 -1.51 -12.32
C PHE A 215 -22.87 -1.94 -13.77
N ASN A 216 -23.86 -1.40 -14.49
CA ASN A 216 -24.13 -1.81 -15.87
C ASN A 216 -23.27 -1.12 -16.93
N TYR A 217 -22.90 0.14 -16.74
CA TYR A 217 -22.16 0.89 -17.77
C TYR A 217 -20.68 1.10 -17.44
N LEU A 218 -20.28 1.04 -16.16
CA LEU A 218 -18.86 1.19 -15.78
C LEU A 218 -18.22 -0.15 -15.39
N VAL A 219 -18.70 -0.79 -14.33
CA VAL A 219 -18.05 -1.97 -13.72
C VAL A 219 -18.15 -3.21 -14.60
N SER A 220 -19.35 -3.56 -15.09
CA SER A 220 -19.52 -4.79 -15.89
C SER A 220 -18.75 -4.76 -17.22
N PRO A 221 -18.81 -3.67 -18.02
CA PRO A 221 -17.99 -3.56 -19.24
C PRO A 221 -16.49 -3.58 -18.96
N ALA A 222 -16.02 -2.88 -17.93
CA ALA A 222 -14.61 -2.91 -17.52
C ALA A 222 -14.16 -4.32 -17.14
N LEU A 223 -14.98 -5.08 -16.41
CA LEU A 223 -14.68 -6.47 -16.07
C LEU A 223 -14.62 -7.38 -17.30
N LEU A 224 -15.43 -7.15 -18.34
CA LEU A 224 -15.34 -7.91 -19.60
C LEU A 224 -14.05 -7.60 -20.36
N ILE A 225 -13.68 -6.32 -20.45
CA ILE A 225 -12.42 -5.89 -21.07
C ILE A 225 -11.24 -6.50 -20.30
N TYR A 226 -11.26 -6.41 -18.97
CA TYR A 226 -10.22 -6.99 -18.13
C TYR A 226 -10.14 -8.51 -18.26
N THR A 227 -11.28 -9.20 -18.30
CA THR A 227 -11.33 -10.66 -18.55
C THR A 227 -10.65 -10.98 -19.89
N SER A 228 -10.92 -10.17 -20.92
CA SER A 228 -10.33 -10.34 -22.24
C SER A 228 -8.81 -10.14 -22.23
N ILE A 229 -8.32 -9.07 -21.58
CA ILE A 229 -6.88 -8.81 -21.40
C ILE A 229 -6.21 -9.96 -20.63
N LEU A 230 -6.83 -10.39 -19.53
CA LEU A 230 -6.30 -11.44 -18.67
C LEU A 230 -6.20 -12.77 -19.44
N TYR A 231 -7.18 -13.10 -20.27
CA TYR A 231 -7.19 -14.31 -21.08
C TYR A 231 -6.19 -14.25 -22.24
N LEU A 232 -6.08 -13.10 -22.92
CA LEU A 232 -5.03 -12.88 -23.94
C LEU A 232 -3.65 -13.06 -23.32
N TYR A 233 -3.47 -12.59 -22.09
CA TYR A 233 -2.25 -12.79 -21.34
C TYR A 233 -2.00 -14.26 -20.99
N PHE A 234 -3.02 -15.02 -20.58
CA PHE A 234 -2.88 -16.46 -20.37
C PHE A 234 -2.48 -17.20 -21.65
N VAL A 235 -3.04 -16.81 -22.80
CA VAL A 235 -2.62 -17.34 -24.11
C VAL A 235 -1.16 -16.99 -24.39
N LYS A 236 -0.73 -15.74 -24.12
CA LYS A 236 0.68 -15.34 -24.25
C LYS A 236 1.61 -16.22 -23.41
N ILE A 237 1.23 -16.56 -22.17
CA ILE A 237 2.01 -17.45 -21.30
C ILE A 237 2.08 -18.87 -21.89
N LEU A 238 0.96 -19.39 -22.39
CA LEU A 238 0.91 -20.73 -23.00
C LEU A 238 1.76 -20.83 -24.27
N VAL A 239 1.84 -19.76 -25.07
CA VAL A 239 2.63 -19.72 -26.30
C VAL A 239 4.12 -19.52 -26.02
N LEU A 240 4.46 -18.58 -25.14
CA LEU A 240 5.87 -18.24 -24.86
C LEU A 240 6.55 -19.19 -23.88
N TRP A 241 5.78 -20.01 -23.15
CA TRP A 241 6.26 -20.87 -22.06
C TRP A 241 7.10 -20.16 -20.98
N SER A 242 7.08 -18.83 -20.99
CA SER A 242 7.77 -17.98 -20.03
C SER A 242 6.75 -17.49 -19.01
N LEU A 243 6.89 -17.89 -17.74
CA LEU A 243 6.09 -17.30 -16.68
C LEU A 243 6.50 -15.82 -16.51
N PRO A 244 5.54 -14.89 -16.54
CA PRO A 244 5.83 -13.46 -16.40
C PRO A 244 6.36 -13.05 -15.03
N LYS A 245 6.92 -11.83 -14.96
CA LYS A 245 7.27 -11.12 -13.71
C LYS A 245 6.10 -11.22 -12.73
N GLY A 246 6.37 -11.57 -11.48
CA GLY A 246 5.41 -12.22 -10.56
C GLY A 246 4.17 -11.45 -10.06
N GLY A 247 3.65 -10.46 -10.79
CA GLY A 247 2.44 -9.71 -10.44
C GLY A 247 1.10 -10.43 -10.72
N ILE A 248 1.12 -11.57 -11.42
CA ILE A 248 -0.10 -12.22 -11.94
C ILE A 248 -1.07 -12.64 -10.82
N ALA A 249 -0.55 -13.16 -9.72
CA ALA A 249 -1.38 -13.63 -8.61
C ALA A 249 -2.21 -12.48 -8.02
N TYR A 250 -1.62 -11.30 -7.85
CA TYR A 250 -2.32 -10.12 -7.36
C TYR A 250 -3.36 -9.59 -8.36
N MET A 251 -3.02 -9.60 -9.66
CA MET A 251 -3.95 -9.22 -10.73
C MET A 251 -5.21 -10.10 -10.73
N VAL A 252 -5.03 -11.42 -10.66
CA VAL A 252 -6.16 -12.37 -10.59
C VAL A 252 -6.96 -12.18 -9.31
N PHE A 253 -6.29 -12.01 -8.16
CA PHE A 253 -6.96 -11.82 -6.88
C PHE A 253 -7.84 -10.57 -6.88
N ALA A 254 -7.31 -9.43 -7.32
CA ALA A 254 -8.06 -8.19 -7.46
C ALA A 254 -9.27 -8.34 -8.40
N PHE A 255 -9.06 -9.00 -9.55
CA PHE A 255 -10.13 -9.30 -10.50
C PHE A 255 -11.27 -10.12 -9.85
N ILE A 256 -10.94 -11.18 -9.11
CA ILE A 256 -11.97 -12.03 -8.49
C ILE A 256 -12.73 -11.27 -7.40
N ILE A 257 -12.07 -10.46 -6.56
CA ILE A 257 -12.77 -9.63 -5.56
C ILE A 257 -13.80 -8.72 -6.23
N VAL A 258 -13.37 -7.92 -7.22
CA VAL A 258 -14.24 -6.96 -7.89
C VAL A 258 -15.38 -7.68 -8.62
N ALA A 259 -15.09 -8.80 -9.27
CA ALA A 259 -16.10 -9.56 -9.98
C ALA A 259 -17.12 -10.25 -9.04
N VAL A 260 -16.69 -10.71 -7.85
CA VAL A 260 -17.60 -11.25 -6.82
C VAL A 260 -18.50 -10.15 -6.27
N ILE A 261 -17.96 -8.95 -5.98
CA ILE A 261 -18.76 -7.80 -5.54
C ILE A 261 -19.78 -7.41 -6.62
N ALA A 262 -19.34 -7.31 -7.88
CA ALA A 262 -20.22 -6.99 -9.00
C ALA A 262 -21.30 -8.05 -9.20
N LYS A 263 -20.95 -9.35 -9.10
CA LYS A 263 -21.90 -10.48 -9.13
C LYS A 263 -22.92 -10.38 -7.99
N ALA A 264 -22.48 -10.01 -6.80
CA ALA A 264 -23.34 -9.83 -5.63
C ALA A 264 -24.37 -8.71 -5.83
N CYS A 265 -23.98 -7.65 -6.56
CA CYS A 265 -24.83 -6.50 -6.85
C CYS A 265 -25.82 -6.73 -8.01
N GLN A 266 -25.58 -7.69 -8.92
CA GLN A 266 -26.45 -7.93 -10.09
C GLN A 266 -27.94 -8.16 -9.75
N PRO A 267 -28.31 -8.97 -8.73
CA PRO A 267 -29.72 -9.20 -8.37
C PRO A 267 -30.46 -7.95 -7.89
N LEU A 268 -29.73 -6.87 -7.60
CA LEU A 268 -30.27 -5.58 -7.15
C LEU A 268 -30.48 -4.61 -8.32
N LEU A 269 -29.98 -4.93 -9.51
CA LEU A 269 -30.12 -4.08 -10.69
C LEU A 269 -31.49 -4.28 -11.36
N LYS A 270 -32.11 -3.17 -11.76
CA LYS A 270 -33.38 -3.14 -12.51
C LYS A 270 -33.26 -3.82 -13.88
N LYS A 271 -32.16 -3.58 -14.59
CA LYS A 271 -31.85 -4.23 -15.87
C LYS A 271 -30.60 -5.10 -15.72
N GLN A 272 -30.77 -6.40 -15.81
CA GLN A 272 -29.70 -7.36 -15.61
C GLN A 272 -29.02 -7.73 -16.94
N SER A 273 -28.41 -6.73 -17.61
CA SER A 273 -27.86 -6.89 -18.97
C SER A 273 -26.72 -7.92 -19.04
N TYR A 274 -25.99 -8.14 -17.93
CA TYR A 274 -24.80 -8.98 -17.87
C TYR A 274 -25.00 -10.28 -17.09
N ASN A 275 -26.24 -10.68 -16.81
CA ASN A 275 -26.52 -11.96 -16.13
C ASN A 275 -25.88 -13.15 -16.81
N TRP A 276 -25.77 -13.13 -18.14
CA TRP A 276 -25.12 -14.18 -18.90
C TRP A 276 -23.65 -14.39 -18.46
N PHE A 277 -22.93 -13.31 -18.14
CA PHE A 277 -21.54 -13.33 -17.72
C PHE A 277 -21.44 -13.79 -16.26
N TYR A 278 -22.23 -13.17 -15.38
CA TYR A 278 -22.18 -13.43 -13.93
C TYR A 278 -22.72 -14.82 -13.54
N ASN A 279 -23.67 -15.37 -14.28
CA ASN A 279 -24.14 -16.75 -14.08
C ASN A 279 -23.07 -17.79 -14.49
N ARG A 280 -22.23 -17.44 -15.47
CA ARG A 280 -21.12 -18.28 -15.93
C ARG A 280 -19.79 -17.94 -15.24
N PHE A 281 -19.79 -16.94 -14.36
CA PHE A 281 -18.57 -16.41 -13.75
C PHE A 281 -17.73 -17.49 -13.06
N SER A 282 -18.36 -18.44 -12.36
CA SER A 282 -17.64 -19.55 -11.71
C SER A 282 -16.85 -20.41 -12.71
N PHE A 283 -17.34 -20.58 -13.94
CA PHE A 283 -16.60 -21.27 -15.00
C PHE A 283 -15.53 -20.37 -15.63
N ILE A 284 -15.85 -19.08 -15.86
CA ILE A 284 -14.91 -18.08 -16.42
C ILE A 284 -13.75 -17.81 -15.45
N SER A 285 -13.93 -17.99 -14.15
CA SER A 285 -12.86 -17.80 -13.18
C SER A 285 -11.93 -19.02 -13.04
N LEU A 286 -12.28 -20.21 -13.55
CA LEU A 286 -11.44 -21.41 -13.40
C LEU A 286 -10.05 -21.26 -14.05
N PRO A 287 -9.91 -20.79 -15.31
CA PRO A 287 -8.58 -20.58 -15.89
C PRO A 287 -7.76 -19.55 -15.10
N ALA A 288 -8.40 -18.50 -14.61
CA ALA A 288 -7.76 -17.49 -13.78
C ALA A 288 -7.27 -18.09 -12.44
N LEU A 289 -8.10 -18.92 -11.80
CA LEU A 289 -7.77 -19.61 -10.56
C LEU A 289 -6.59 -20.58 -10.75
N LEU A 290 -6.59 -21.32 -11.85
CA LEU A 290 -5.49 -22.22 -12.21
C LEU A 290 -4.18 -21.43 -12.39
N MET A 291 -4.24 -20.32 -13.15
CA MET A 291 -3.07 -19.45 -13.35
C MET A 291 -2.60 -18.80 -12.05
N PHE A 292 -3.50 -18.45 -11.15
CA PHE A 292 -3.16 -17.97 -9.81
C PHE A 292 -2.35 -19.00 -9.04
N TRP A 293 -2.81 -20.25 -8.97
CA TRP A 293 -2.10 -21.32 -8.25
C TRP A 293 -0.74 -21.66 -8.89
N ILE A 294 -0.64 -21.64 -10.22
CA ILE A 294 0.65 -21.80 -10.92
C ILE A 294 1.61 -20.67 -10.51
N GLY A 295 1.15 -19.42 -10.55
CA GLY A 295 1.99 -18.26 -10.21
C GLY A 295 2.46 -18.27 -8.75
N VAL A 296 1.57 -18.61 -7.82
CA VAL A 296 1.91 -18.74 -6.40
C VAL A 296 2.89 -19.90 -6.18
N GLY A 297 2.64 -21.07 -6.78
CA GLY A 297 3.53 -22.22 -6.69
C GLY A 297 4.94 -21.95 -7.23
N TYR A 298 5.04 -21.24 -8.36
CA TYR A 298 6.32 -20.83 -8.93
C TYR A 298 7.12 -19.95 -7.97
N ARG A 299 6.48 -18.96 -7.34
CA ARG A 299 7.13 -18.08 -6.36
C ARG A 299 7.56 -18.79 -5.09
N ILE A 300 6.73 -19.70 -4.58
CA ILE A 300 7.09 -20.51 -3.41
C ILE A 300 8.30 -21.39 -3.73
N LYS A 301 8.36 -21.96 -4.94
CA LYS A 301 9.52 -22.75 -5.38
C LYS A 301 10.79 -21.91 -5.48
N GLN A 302 10.71 -20.69 -6.02
CA GLN A 302 11.87 -19.82 -6.24
C GLN A 302 12.38 -19.18 -4.94
N TYR A 303 11.49 -18.66 -4.11
CA TYR A 303 11.84 -17.79 -2.97
C TYR A 303 11.40 -18.33 -1.61
N GLY A 304 10.81 -19.52 -1.54
CA GLY A 304 10.26 -20.08 -0.31
C GLY A 304 8.99 -19.37 0.19
N LEU A 305 8.47 -19.86 1.32
CA LEU A 305 7.37 -19.18 2.02
C LEU A 305 7.91 -17.98 2.80
N THR A 306 7.20 -16.88 2.72
CA THR A 306 7.36 -15.66 3.52
C THR A 306 5.98 -15.25 4.03
N GLU A 307 5.92 -14.35 5.00
CA GLU A 307 4.64 -13.88 5.56
C GLU A 307 3.64 -13.45 4.47
N ASP A 308 4.06 -12.59 3.54
CA ASP A 308 3.23 -12.12 2.41
C ASP A 308 2.69 -13.26 1.55
N ARG A 309 3.53 -14.27 1.27
CA ARG A 309 3.15 -15.41 0.42
C ARG A 309 2.20 -16.35 1.13
N VAL A 310 2.29 -16.46 2.47
CA VAL A 310 1.31 -17.21 3.26
C VAL A 310 -0.05 -16.50 3.23
N PHE A 311 -0.10 -15.17 3.40
CA PHE A 311 -1.36 -14.44 3.24
C PHE A 311 -1.92 -14.52 1.82
N LEU A 312 -1.06 -14.52 0.80
CA LEU A 312 -1.47 -14.76 -0.58
C LEU A 312 -2.07 -16.17 -0.77
N LEU A 313 -1.50 -17.20 -0.14
CA LEU A 313 -2.07 -18.55 -0.14
C LEU A 313 -3.44 -18.58 0.56
N VAL A 314 -3.56 -17.95 1.73
CA VAL A 314 -4.83 -17.86 2.47
C VAL A 314 -5.90 -17.18 1.61
N CYS A 315 -5.56 -16.07 0.96
CA CYS A 315 -6.41 -15.40 -0.01
C CYS A 315 -6.79 -16.31 -1.19
N GLY A 316 -5.84 -17.10 -1.70
CA GLY A 316 -6.05 -18.12 -2.72
C GLY A 316 -7.03 -19.22 -2.30
N PHE A 317 -6.93 -19.70 -1.07
CA PHE A 317 -7.86 -20.69 -0.50
C PHE A 317 -9.25 -20.10 -0.32
N ILE A 318 -9.37 -18.88 0.21
CA ILE A 318 -10.66 -18.16 0.33
C ILE A 318 -11.31 -18.00 -1.05
N MET A 319 -10.53 -17.57 -2.04
CA MET A 319 -10.97 -17.41 -3.42
C MET A 319 -11.42 -18.73 -4.04
N THR A 320 -10.66 -19.81 -3.84
CA THR A 320 -10.99 -21.16 -4.31
C THR A 320 -12.28 -21.65 -3.68
N ALA A 321 -12.43 -21.49 -2.35
CA ALA A 321 -13.64 -21.84 -1.62
C ALA A 321 -14.84 -21.03 -2.13
N CYS A 322 -14.68 -19.71 -2.30
CA CYS A 322 -15.70 -18.81 -2.83
C CYS A 322 -16.21 -19.26 -4.21
N ILE A 323 -15.31 -19.46 -5.17
CA ILE A 323 -15.66 -19.91 -6.53
C ILE A 323 -16.30 -21.31 -6.49
N GLY A 324 -15.70 -22.23 -5.72
CA GLY A 324 -16.18 -23.60 -5.52
C GLY A 324 -17.60 -23.68 -4.97
N MET A 325 -17.90 -22.88 -3.95
CA MET A 325 -19.22 -22.82 -3.31
C MET A 325 -20.28 -22.30 -4.27
N PHE A 326 -19.97 -21.35 -5.15
CA PHE A 326 -20.92 -20.83 -6.14
C PHE A 326 -21.32 -21.82 -7.23
N PHE A 327 -20.63 -22.96 -7.39
CA PHE A 327 -21.13 -24.05 -8.24
C PHE A 327 -22.37 -24.74 -7.66
N THR A 328 -22.55 -24.68 -6.33
CA THR A 328 -23.63 -25.37 -5.63
C THR A 328 -24.60 -24.39 -5.01
N LYS A 329 -25.89 -24.44 -5.39
CA LYS A 329 -26.94 -23.57 -4.83
C LYS A 329 -27.09 -23.66 -3.30
N ARG A 330 -26.71 -24.79 -2.69
CA ARG A 330 -26.75 -25.00 -1.23
C ARG A 330 -25.62 -24.28 -0.47
N LEU A 331 -24.44 -24.15 -1.09
CA LEU A 331 -23.24 -23.61 -0.45
C LEU A 331 -22.91 -22.19 -0.90
N GLY A 332 -23.44 -21.74 -2.04
CA GLY A 332 -23.21 -20.41 -2.62
C GLY A 332 -23.86 -19.24 -1.88
N HIS A 333 -23.84 -19.24 -0.55
CA HIS A 333 -24.28 -18.13 0.28
C HIS A 333 -23.08 -17.24 0.63
N TYR A 334 -23.17 -15.93 0.38
CA TYR A 334 -22.10 -14.96 0.68
C TYR A 334 -21.72 -14.99 2.16
N LEU A 335 -22.70 -15.20 3.05
CA LEU A 335 -22.50 -15.38 4.49
C LEU A 335 -21.45 -16.46 4.80
N TYR A 336 -21.51 -17.62 4.14
CA TYR A 336 -20.57 -18.72 4.39
C TYR A 336 -19.16 -18.39 3.88
N VAL A 337 -19.06 -17.70 2.74
CA VAL A 337 -17.76 -17.22 2.22
C VAL A 337 -17.12 -16.25 3.22
N THR A 338 -17.91 -15.32 3.78
CA THR A 338 -17.45 -14.39 4.81
C THR A 338 -16.97 -15.11 6.08
N TRP A 339 -17.71 -16.12 6.55
CA TRP A 339 -17.28 -16.93 7.71
C TRP A 339 -15.99 -17.71 7.45
N ILE A 340 -15.84 -18.32 6.26
CA ILE A 340 -14.60 -19.01 5.88
C ILE A 340 -13.43 -18.03 5.81
N ALA A 341 -13.65 -16.83 5.26
CA ALA A 341 -12.64 -15.78 5.21
C ALA A 341 -12.21 -15.34 6.62
N ILE A 342 -13.17 -15.05 7.51
CA ILE A 342 -12.88 -14.71 8.92
C ILE A 342 -12.09 -15.84 9.59
N PHE A 343 -12.55 -17.08 9.45
CA PHE A 343 -11.90 -18.24 10.06
C PHE A 343 -10.46 -18.41 9.57
N LEU A 344 -10.23 -18.45 8.26
CA LEU A 344 -8.89 -18.64 7.70
C LEU A 344 -7.96 -17.48 8.04
N LEU A 345 -8.41 -16.23 7.90
CA LEU A 345 -7.61 -15.06 8.25
C LEU A 345 -7.24 -15.07 9.75
N ALA A 346 -8.19 -15.35 10.63
CA ALA A 346 -7.92 -15.45 12.06
C ALA A 346 -6.95 -16.58 12.41
N CYS A 347 -7.13 -17.76 11.83
CA CYS A 347 -6.25 -18.92 12.07
C CYS A 347 -4.79 -18.63 11.71
N PHE A 348 -4.55 -18.07 10.52
CA PHE A 348 -3.19 -17.81 10.03
C PHE A 348 -2.58 -16.51 10.56
N THR A 349 -3.32 -15.71 11.33
CA THR A 349 -2.80 -14.46 11.93
C THR A 349 -2.58 -14.58 13.43
N TYR A 350 -3.49 -15.22 14.16
CA TYR A 350 -3.52 -15.14 15.63
C TYR A 350 -3.29 -16.46 16.36
N ILE A 351 -3.27 -17.60 15.67
CA ILE A 351 -3.00 -18.90 16.33
C ILE A 351 -1.48 -19.14 16.33
N PRO A 352 -0.82 -19.12 17.51
CA PRO A 352 0.63 -19.31 17.60
C PRO A 352 1.08 -20.64 16.99
N GLY A 353 2.22 -20.64 16.30
CA GLY A 353 2.80 -21.83 15.67
C GLY A 353 2.29 -22.13 14.25
N ILE A 354 1.14 -21.58 13.87
CA ILE A 354 0.64 -21.62 12.48
C ILE A 354 0.48 -20.24 11.86
N THR A 355 0.96 -19.19 12.54
CA THR A 355 0.88 -17.83 11.99
C THR A 355 1.68 -17.73 10.69
N ALA A 356 1.28 -16.80 9.82
CA ALA A 356 1.97 -16.54 8.56
C ALA A 356 3.46 -16.23 8.76
N LYS A 357 3.76 -15.48 9.82
CA LYS A 357 5.14 -15.17 10.25
C LYS A 357 5.88 -16.44 10.70
N ASP A 358 5.31 -17.27 11.57
CA ASP A 358 5.94 -18.52 12.03
C ASP A 358 6.24 -19.48 10.88
N LEU A 359 5.29 -19.63 9.95
CA LEU A 359 5.45 -20.46 8.75
C LEU A 359 6.54 -19.92 7.81
N GLY A 360 6.62 -18.60 7.65
CA GLY A 360 7.69 -17.92 6.91
C GLY A 360 9.05 -18.19 7.53
N ILE A 361 9.18 -17.98 8.85
CA ILE A 361 10.42 -18.23 9.61
C ILE A 361 10.84 -19.69 9.49
N TYR A 362 9.93 -20.64 9.70
CA TYR A 362 10.23 -22.08 9.57
C TYR A 362 10.74 -22.44 8.17
N SER A 363 10.08 -21.94 7.13
CA SER A 363 10.49 -22.16 5.74
C SER A 363 11.85 -21.54 5.45
N GLN A 364 12.12 -20.31 5.88
CA GLN A 364 13.39 -19.63 5.60
C GLN A 364 14.54 -20.23 6.39
N LYS A 365 14.31 -20.70 7.62
CA LYS A 365 15.30 -21.46 8.39
C LYS A 365 15.64 -22.79 7.72
N SER A 366 14.64 -23.53 7.23
CA SER A 366 14.87 -24.76 6.47
C SER A 366 15.68 -24.50 5.19
N ARG A 367 15.36 -23.41 4.48
CA ARG A 367 16.08 -22.99 3.28
C ARG A 367 17.53 -22.59 3.58
N LEU A 368 17.77 -21.80 4.60
CA LEU A 368 19.10 -21.42 5.04
C LEU A 368 19.95 -22.66 5.36
N ASN A 369 19.42 -23.58 6.18
CA ASN A 369 20.12 -24.82 6.55
C ASN A 369 20.41 -25.72 5.33
N LYS A 370 19.50 -25.76 4.36
CA LYS A 370 19.72 -26.47 3.11
C LYS A 370 20.87 -25.84 2.31
N ALA A 371 20.91 -24.52 2.20
CA ALA A 371 21.99 -23.81 1.51
C ALA A 371 23.34 -24.00 2.20
N ILE A 372 23.40 -23.88 3.54
CA ILE A 372 24.58 -24.16 4.37
C ILE A 372 25.14 -25.56 4.06
N LYS A 373 24.25 -26.57 4.03
CA LYS A 373 24.65 -27.96 3.75
C LYS A 373 25.10 -28.17 2.30
N GLU A 374 24.43 -27.57 1.32
CA GLU A 374 24.78 -27.74 -0.10
C GLU A 374 26.12 -27.07 -0.45
N LEU A 375 26.42 -25.94 0.20
CA LEU A 375 27.66 -25.19 0.08
C LEU A 375 28.80 -25.75 0.95
N ASN A 376 28.56 -26.80 1.75
CA ASN A 376 29.51 -27.37 2.71
C ASN A 376 30.06 -26.35 3.71
N LEU A 377 29.22 -25.42 4.17
CA LEU A 377 29.57 -24.48 5.24
C LEU A 377 29.45 -25.17 6.60
N GLY A 378 30.35 -24.83 7.51
CA GLY A 378 30.34 -25.33 8.89
C GLY A 378 30.50 -24.20 9.90
N TRP A 379 30.82 -24.56 11.14
CA TRP A 379 31.04 -23.59 12.22
C TRP A 379 32.50 -23.62 12.67
N VAL A 380 33.15 -22.46 12.65
CA VAL A 380 34.51 -22.25 13.17
C VAL A 380 34.43 -21.08 14.16
N ASP A 381 34.88 -21.30 15.39
CA ASP A 381 34.81 -20.32 16.49
C ASP A 381 33.42 -19.70 16.71
N GLY A 382 32.36 -20.51 16.53
CA GLY A 382 30.97 -20.07 16.68
C GLY A 382 30.42 -19.24 15.52
N LYS A 383 31.20 -19.06 14.44
CA LYS A 383 30.79 -18.39 13.21
C LYS A 383 30.60 -19.36 12.07
N LEU A 384 29.63 -19.07 11.20
CA LEU A 384 29.49 -19.79 9.94
C LEU A 384 30.72 -19.53 9.07
N ALA A 385 31.43 -20.56 8.63
CA ALA A 385 32.70 -20.38 7.92
C ALA A 385 32.98 -21.52 6.93
N ASP A 386 33.95 -21.28 6.04
CA ASP A 386 34.57 -22.29 5.19
C ASP A 386 35.33 -23.31 6.04
N THR A 387 34.96 -24.59 5.96
CA THR A 387 35.68 -25.69 6.63
C THR A 387 36.74 -26.32 5.74
N GLY A 388 36.99 -25.78 4.54
CA GLY A 388 37.95 -26.26 3.55
C GLY A 388 37.33 -27.07 2.40
N GLU A 389 36.04 -27.41 2.50
CA GLU A 389 35.29 -28.15 1.47
C GLU A 389 34.18 -27.30 0.80
N MET A 390 34.21 -25.98 1.00
CA MET A 390 33.19 -25.08 0.46
C MET A 390 33.17 -25.12 -1.08
N LYS A 391 31.97 -25.23 -1.65
CA LYS A 391 31.76 -25.19 -3.10
C LYS A 391 31.65 -23.76 -3.58
N LYS A 392 32.64 -23.33 -4.37
CA LYS A 392 32.79 -21.94 -4.86
C LYS A 392 32.44 -21.77 -6.34
N GLU A 393 31.87 -22.81 -6.96
CA GLU A 393 31.61 -22.81 -8.41
C GLU A 393 30.47 -21.84 -8.77
N ALA A 394 30.55 -21.22 -9.94
CA ALA A 394 29.48 -20.35 -10.46
C ALA A 394 28.12 -21.05 -10.58
N SER A 395 28.10 -22.38 -10.74
CA SER A 395 26.85 -23.17 -10.73
C SER A 395 26.10 -23.14 -9.40
N MET A 396 26.75 -22.75 -8.30
CA MET A 396 26.15 -22.61 -6.97
C MET A 396 25.58 -21.21 -6.70
N ALA A 397 25.60 -20.31 -7.68
CA ALA A 397 25.14 -18.93 -7.54
C ALA A 397 23.72 -18.83 -6.94
N ASP A 398 22.78 -19.67 -7.39
CA ASP A 398 21.43 -19.72 -6.86
C ASP A 398 21.36 -20.20 -5.41
N THR A 399 22.25 -21.10 -4.99
CA THR A 399 22.35 -21.58 -3.61
C THR A 399 22.93 -20.51 -2.69
N TYR A 400 23.93 -19.75 -3.16
CA TYR A 400 24.44 -18.57 -2.45
C TYR A 400 23.37 -17.48 -2.32
N LYS A 401 22.61 -17.21 -3.38
CA LYS A 401 21.47 -16.29 -3.34
C LYS A 401 20.39 -16.76 -2.36
N MET A 402 20.11 -18.06 -2.34
CA MET A 402 19.19 -18.66 -1.37
C MET A 402 19.70 -18.51 0.08
N LEU A 403 21.01 -18.64 0.32
CA LEU A 403 21.62 -18.36 1.63
C LEU A 403 21.41 -16.90 2.04
N TYR A 404 21.73 -15.97 1.14
CA TYR A 404 21.58 -14.53 1.35
C TYR A 404 20.12 -14.13 1.64
N ASP A 405 19.18 -14.49 0.77
CA ASP A 405 17.76 -14.14 0.90
C ASP A 405 17.15 -14.68 2.20
N SER A 406 17.47 -15.93 2.55
CA SER A 406 16.96 -16.55 3.77
C SER A 406 17.60 -15.95 5.01
N TYR A 407 18.88 -15.60 4.98
CA TYR A 407 19.56 -14.93 6.09
C TYR A 407 18.99 -13.53 6.32
N ARG A 408 18.88 -12.73 5.27
CA ARG A 408 18.29 -11.38 5.29
C ARG A 408 16.86 -11.41 5.85
N TYR A 409 16.04 -12.37 5.43
CA TYR A 409 14.70 -12.54 5.97
C TYR A 409 14.73 -12.82 7.47
N LEU A 410 15.56 -13.76 7.93
CA LEU A 410 15.64 -14.11 9.35
C LEU A 410 16.16 -12.96 10.21
N ARG A 411 17.10 -12.15 9.70
CA ARG A 411 17.58 -10.93 10.36
C ARG A 411 16.48 -9.89 10.53
N ASN A 412 15.59 -9.73 9.55
CA ASN A 412 14.47 -8.80 9.67
C ASN A 412 13.45 -9.25 10.75
N GLU A 413 13.40 -10.55 11.04
CA GLU A 413 12.44 -11.13 11.99
C GLU A 413 13.02 -11.33 13.41
N TYR A 414 14.34 -11.48 13.53
CA TYR A 414 15.05 -11.72 14.78
C TYR A 414 16.07 -10.62 15.08
N ASP A 415 16.31 -10.34 16.36
CA ASP A 415 17.30 -9.33 16.75
C ASP A 415 18.74 -9.67 16.29
N ASN A 416 19.55 -8.64 16.08
CA ASN A 416 20.95 -8.77 15.66
C ASN A 416 21.78 -9.65 16.61
N ASP A 417 21.47 -9.64 17.91
CA ASP A 417 22.15 -10.48 18.90
C ASP A 417 21.81 -11.97 18.72
N TYR A 418 20.58 -12.29 18.32
CA TYR A 418 20.20 -13.65 17.97
C TYR A 418 20.98 -14.12 16.74
N MET A 419 21.02 -13.31 15.69
CA MET A 419 21.74 -13.65 14.44
C MET A 419 23.24 -13.85 14.69
N GLN A 420 23.86 -13.00 15.51
CA GLN A 420 25.26 -13.14 15.89
C GLN A 420 25.50 -14.42 16.70
N SER A 421 24.63 -14.74 17.66
CA SER A 421 24.78 -15.92 18.50
C SER A 421 24.66 -17.24 17.73
N GLN A 422 23.81 -17.28 16.69
CA GLN A 422 23.51 -18.51 15.95
C GLN A 422 24.43 -18.70 14.74
N TYR A 423 24.78 -17.61 14.05
CA TYR A 423 25.50 -17.67 12.78
C TYR A 423 26.84 -16.94 12.79
N GLY A 424 27.16 -16.17 13.84
CA GLY A 424 28.42 -15.43 13.97
C GLY A 424 28.42 -14.02 13.38
N TYR A 425 27.36 -13.65 12.67
CA TYR A 425 27.23 -12.39 11.92
C TYR A 425 25.99 -11.62 12.37
N LYS A 426 26.10 -10.28 12.43
CA LYS A 426 24.96 -9.38 12.71
C LYS A 426 24.22 -8.97 11.45
N ASP A 427 24.93 -8.88 10.33
CA ASP A 427 24.43 -8.30 9.09
C ASP A 427 24.76 -9.21 7.90
N GLU A 428 23.86 -9.27 6.93
CA GLU A 428 24.04 -10.04 5.70
C GLU A 428 25.22 -9.57 4.86
N ASP A 429 25.57 -8.29 4.88
CA ASP A 429 26.70 -7.77 4.08
C ASP A 429 28.04 -8.23 4.66
N ILE A 430 28.12 -8.37 5.99
CA ILE A 430 29.30 -8.96 6.65
C ILE A 430 29.41 -10.44 6.32
N LEU A 431 28.28 -11.16 6.34
CA LEU A 431 28.23 -12.56 5.91
C LEU A 431 28.70 -12.72 4.45
N VAL A 432 28.25 -11.84 3.55
CA VAL A 432 28.61 -11.86 2.13
C VAL A 432 30.10 -11.60 1.95
N SER A 433 30.62 -10.55 2.58
CA SER A 433 32.04 -10.17 2.44
C SER A 433 33.02 -11.22 3.01
N GLU A 434 32.64 -11.95 4.07
CA GLU A 434 33.51 -12.97 4.67
C GLU A 434 33.39 -14.36 4.02
N ILE A 435 32.20 -14.78 3.57
CA ILE A 435 31.95 -16.16 3.10
C ILE A 435 31.91 -16.27 1.57
N PHE A 436 31.39 -15.25 0.87
CA PHE A 436 31.03 -15.41 -0.55
C PHE A 436 32.23 -15.14 -1.46
N PRO A 437 32.47 -15.97 -2.50
CA PRO A 437 33.49 -15.69 -3.50
C PRO A 437 33.24 -14.34 -4.20
N PRO A 438 34.28 -13.52 -4.50
CA PRO A 438 34.10 -12.19 -5.09
C PRO A 438 33.26 -12.17 -6.38
N GLU A 439 33.41 -13.20 -7.22
CA GLU A 439 32.67 -13.36 -8.48
C GLU A 439 31.16 -13.59 -8.27
N LEU A 440 30.76 -14.11 -7.11
CA LEU A 440 29.36 -14.38 -6.76
C LEU A 440 28.74 -13.27 -5.92
N GLN A 441 29.56 -12.37 -5.35
CA GLN A 441 29.05 -11.21 -4.63
C GLN A 441 28.27 -10.29 -5.57
N SER A 442 28.79 -10.02 -6.78
CA SER A 442 28.10 -9.21 -7.80
C SER A 442 26.73 -9.81 -8.19
N TYR A 443 26.64 -11.13 -8.32
CA TYR A 443 25.39 -11.83 -8.68
C TYR A 443 24.25 -11.62 -7.66
N ILE A 444 24.58 -11.41 -6.38
CA ILE A 444 23.58 -11.20 -5.33
C ILE A 444 23.03 -9.78 -5.38
N TYR A 445 23.89 -8.82 -5.71
CA TYR A 445 23.53 -7.41 -5.83
C TYR A 445 22.88 -7.07 -7.18
N ASP A 446 23.04 -7.90 -8.22
CA ASP A 446 22.45 -7.70 -9.56
C ASP A 446 20.91 -7.78 -9.63
N ASP A 447 20.26 -8.52 -8.71
CA ASP A 447 18.78 -8.69 -8.70
C ASP A 447 18.07 -7.66 -7.81
N ILE A 448 18.84 -6.86 -7.07
CA ILE A 448 18.36 -5.63 -6.49
C ILE A 448 18.41 -4.63 -7.63
N ILE A 449 17.26 -4.12 -8.09
CA ILE A 449 17.22 -2.88 -8.87
C ILE A 449 17.73 -1.79 -7.94
N VAL A 450 19.05 -1.72 -7.77
CA VAL A 450 19.73 -0.53 -7.33
C VAL A 450 19.83 0.28 -8.60
N SER A 451 18.90 1.21 -8.79
CA SER A 451 19.25 2.45 -9.47
C SER A 451 20.52 2.95 -8.78
N SER A 452 21.69 2.65 -9.35
CA SER A 452 22.95 3.15 -8.82
C SER A 452 22.98 4.62 -9.20
N TYR A 453 22.66 5.47 -8.24
CA TYR A 453 22.81 6.91 -8.39
C TYR A 453 24.28 7.23 -8.20
N GLU A 454 24.90 7.79 -9.23
CA GLU A 454 26.29 8.19 -9.23
C GLU A 454 26.38 9.64 -9.68
N THR A 455 27.07 10.46 -8.90
CA THR A 455 27.28 11.87 -9.25
C THR A 455 28.59 12.00 -10.02
N ILE A 456 28.54 12.59 -11.21
CA ILE A 456 29.74 12.98 -11.95
C ILE A 456 29.94 14.48 -11.77
N SER A 457 31.12 14.84 -11.28
CA SER A 457 31.52 16.22 -11.08
C SER A 457 32.48 16.70 -12.16
N TYR A 458 32.41 17.99 -12.48
CA TYR A 458 33.36 18.64 -13.37
C TYR A 458 34.77 18.59 -12.75
N PRO A 459 35.80 18.13 -13.48
CA PRO A 459 37.08 17.75 -12.87
C PRO A 459 37.99 18.93 -12.48
N GLU A 460 37.72 20.15 -12.98
CA GLU A 460 38.53 21.34 -12.70
C GLU A 460 37.80 22.30 -11.76
N GLU A 461 38.49 22.81 -10.74
CA GLU A 461 37.93 23.80 -9.79
C GLU A 461 37.82 25.20 -10.40
N SER A 462 38.52 25.47 -11.52
CA SER A 462 38.56 26.77 -12.18
C SER A 462 38.18 26.64 -13.65
N ILE A 463 37.37 27.58 -14.16
CA ILE A 463 36.90 27.60 -15.54
C ILE A 463 37.54 28.78 -16.28
N ASP A 464 38.10 28.52 -17.46
CA ASP A 464 38.61 29.58 -18.33
C ASP A 464 37.44 30.33 -18.98
N ILE A 465 37.38 31.63 -18.74
CA ILE A 465 36.36 32.54 -19.27
C ILE A 465 36.89 33.42 -20.40
N SER A 466 38.13 33.18 -20.85
CA SER A 466 38.77 33.96 -21.90
C SER A 466 37.98 33.87 -23.21
N GLY A 467 37.44 35.01 -23.66
CA GLY A 467 36.64 35.09 -24.89
C GLY A 467 35.12 35.12 -24.68
N PHE A 468 34.65 35.08 -23.42
CA PHE A 468 33.25 35.30 -23.06
C PHE A 468 33.08 36.67 -22.39
N ASN A 469 31.97 37.33 -22.67
CA ASN A 469 31.63 38.66 -22.15
C ASN A 469 30.72 38.61 -20.93
N LEU A 470 30.01 37.49 -20.70
CA LEU A 470 29.06 37.33 -19.59
C LEU A 470 29.19 35.93 -18.96
N LEU A 471 29.08 35.87 -17.63
CA LEU A 471 29.06 34.65 -16.84
C LEU A 471 27.80 34.63 -15.95
N TYR A 472 27.07 33.53 -16.00
CA TYR A 472 25.95 33.23 -15.12
C TYR A 472 26.31 32.02 -14.27
N ASP A 473 26.51 32.22 -12.96
CA ASP A 473 26.87 31.16 -11.98
C ASP A 473 25.64 30.51 -11.31
N SER A 474 24.45 31.00 -11.65
CA SER A 474 23.15 30.38 -11.32
C SER A 474 22.07 31.07 -12.17
N ASN A 475 21.20 30.28 -12.83
CA ASN A 475 20.29 30.84 -13.82
C ASN A 475 18.93 31.26 -13.21
N PRO A 476 18.38 32.44 -13.56
CA PRO A 476 17.20 33.05 -12.93
C PRO A 476 15.83 32.53 -13.41
N THR A 477 15.78 31.68 -14.44
CA THR A 477 14.56 31.00 -14.92
C THR A 477 14.89 29.58 -15.38
N PHE A 478 14.83 28.65 -14.43
CA PHE A 478 14.89 27.21 -14.67
C PHE A 478 13.50 26.61 -14.45
N SER A 479 13.00 25.82 -15.41
CA SER A 479 11.87 24.92 -15.19
C SER A 479 12.26 23.50 -15.59
N GLY A 480 12.96 22.80 -14.71
CA GLY A 480 13.21 21.38 -14.86
C GLY A 480 11.95 20.60 -14.50
N SER A 481 11.43 19.83 -15.44
CA SER A 481 10.62 18.65 -15.09
C SER A 481 11.58 17.47 -14.87
N ARG A 482 11.10 16.35 -14.34
CA ARG A 482 11.91 15.12 -14.26
C ARG A 482 12.41 14.62 -15.62
N ASP A 483 11.87 15.14 -16.72
CA ASP A 483 12.09 14.58 -18.05
C ASP A 483 12.77 15.58 -19.02
N SER A 484 12.88 16.87 -18.67
CA SER A 484 13.41 17.88 -19.58
C SER A 484 14.06 19.08 -18.87
N ILE A 485 15.05 19.67 -19.54
CA ILE A 485 15.76 20.85 -19.08
C ILE A 485 15.50 22.02 -20.02
N TYR A 486 15.10 23.15 -19.44
CA TYR A 486 14.92 24.43 -20.13
C TYR A 486 15.82 25.49 -19.50
N ILE A 487 16.71 26.06 -20.31
CA ILE A 487 17.67 27.10 -19.95
C ILE A 487 17.45 28.26 -20.91
N SER A 488 17.14 29.44 -20.35
CA SER A 488 16.97 30.66 -21.13
C SER A 488 17.70 31.83 -20.48
N THR A 489 18.50 32.52 -21.29
CA THR A 489 19.26 33.73 -20.94
C THR A 489 19.07 34.78 -22.03
N SER A 490 19.85 35.87 -22.01
CA SER A 490 19.73 36.96 -22.98
C SER A 490 20.11 36.56 -24.42
N LYS A 491 21.00 35.57 -24.60
CA LYS A 491 21.49 35.12 -25.91
C LYS A 491 21.45 33.59 -26.09
N THR A 492 21.00 32.84 -25.09
CA THR A 492 20.94 31.37 -25.11
C THR A 492 19.53 30.89 -24.83
N GLU A 493 19.02 30.01 -25.69
CA GLU A 493 17.80 29.24 -25.46
C GLU A 493 18.13 27.77 -25.69
N PHE A 494 17.98 26.96 -24.65
CA PHE A 494 18.29 25.54 -24.68
C PHE A 494 17.16 24.75 -24.04
N ASN A 495 16.56 23.85 -24.81
CA ASN A 495 15.43 23.02 -24.40
C ASN A 495 15.63 21.59 -24.92
N GLU A 496 15.78 20.62 -24.03
CA GLU A 496 16.01 19.23 -24.40
C GLU A 496 15.51 18.27 -23.32
N SER A 497 15.08 17.07 -23.72
CA SER A 497 14.79 16.01 -22.76
C SER A 497 16.07 15.45 -22.13
N LEU A 498 16.01 15.00 -20.87
CA LEU A 498 17.19 14.41 -20.21
C LEU A 498 17.68 13.14 -20.93
N GLU A 499 16.77 12.36 -21.51
CA GLU A 499 17.09 11.19 -22.34
C GLU A 499 17.93 11.57 -23.57
N GLN A 500 17.47 12.57 -24.34
CA GLN A 500 18.19 13.07 -25.53
C GLN A 500 19.52 13.73 -25.17
N LEU A 501 19.55 14.50 -24.08
CA LEU A 501 20.76 15.11 -23.56
C LEU A 501 21.79 14.02 -23.20
N THR A 502 21.36 12.96 -22.51
CA THR A 502 22.25 11.86 -22.11
C THR A 502 22.78 11.13 -23.35
N ALA A 503 21.93 10.84 -24.33
CA ALA A 503 22.32 10.21 -25.58
C ALA A 503 23.40 11.02 -26.31
N ARG A 504 23.17 12.34 -26.47
CA ARG A 504 24.12 13.24 -27.15
C ARG A 504 25.45 13.35 -26.40
N GLN A 505 25.42 13.44 -25.08
CA GLN A 505 26.66 13.54 -24.30
C GLN A 505 27.45 12.23 -24.33
N LEU A 506 26.79 11.08 -24.28
CA LEU A 506 27.44 9.78 -24.46
C LEU A 506 28.05 9.63 -25.86
N GLU A 507 27.36 10.06 -26.91
CA GLU A 507 27.89 10.05 -28.28
C GLU A 507 29.14 10.94 -28.41
N LYS A 508 29.12 12.12 -27.77
CA LYS A 508 30.26 13.06 -27.76
C LYS A 508 31.53 12.43 -27.19
N ILE A 509 31.40 11.60 -26.15
CA ILE A 509 32.54 10.89 -25.55
C ILE A 509 32.85 9.53 -26.23
N GLY A 510 32.12 9.17 -27.30
CA GLY A 510 32.36 8.01 -28.16
C GLY A 510 31.59 6.75 -27.79
N TYR A 511 30.50 6.86 -27.02
CA TYR A 511 29.67 5.73 -26.59
C TYR A 511 28.23 5.85 -27.13
N SER A 512 27.60 4.72 -27.46
CA SER A 512 26.16 4.68 -27.82
C SER A 512 25.35 4.06 -26.69
N GLN A 513 24.18 4.61 -26.40
CA GLN A 513 23.25 4.09 -25.38
C GLN A 513 22.75 2.66 -25.65
N THR A 514 22.90 2.13 -26.87
CA THR A 514 22.20 0.89 -27.28
C THR A 514 23.10 -0.34 -27.48
N THR A 515 24.42 -0.19 -27.52
CA THR A 515 25.29 -1.29 -27.99
C THR A 515 26.44 -1.70 -27.08
N ASP A 516 26.84 -0.93 -26.06
CA ASP A 516 27.96 -1.31 -25.17
C ASP A 516 27.69 -1.01 -23.70
N PRO A 517 28.09 -1.89 -22.76
CA PRO A 517 28.05 -1.58 -21.33
C PRO A 517 29.12 -0.51 -21.01
N VAL A 518 28.69 0.76 -20.94
CA VAL A 518 29.57 1.87 -20.57
C VAL A 518 29.91 1.78 -19.09
N SER A 519 31.20 1.70 -18.76
CA SER A 519 31.64 1.73 -17.36
C SER A 519 31.60 3.17 -16.82
N LEU A 520 31.23 3.35 -15.55
CA LEU A 520 31.23 4.68 -14.90
C LEU A 520 32.60 5.34 -14.98
N LYS A 521 33.66 4.55 -14.84
CA LYS A 521 35.06 5.00 -14.93
C LYS A 521 35.37 5.63 -16.29
N SER A 522 34.79 5.10 -17.37
CA SER A 522 34.95 5.65 -18.72
C SER A 522 34.28 7.01 -18.90
N ILE A 523 33.15 7.25 -18.23
CA ILE A 523 32.47 8.55 -18.23
C ILE A 523 33.25 9.54 -17.36
N GLN A 524 33.76 9.10 -16.20
CA GLN A 524 34.59 9.93 -15.31
C GLN A 524 35.90 10.37 -15.98
N GLU A 525 36.57 9.50 -16.73
CA GLU A 525 37.80 9.83 -17.49
C GLU A 525 37.55 10.93 -18.54
N LYS A 526 36.32 11.07 -19.04
CA LYS A 526 35.90 12.09 -20.00
C LYS A 526 34.87 13.08 -19.43
N ALA A 527 34.84 13.25 -18.11
CA ALA A 527 33.82 14.06 -17.44
C ALA A 527 33.77 15.51 -17.96
N LYS A 528 34.92 16.10 -18.29
CA LYS A 528 35.00 17.46 -18.87
C LYS A 528 34.21 17.59 -20.17
N GLU A 529 34.36 16.62 -21.07
CA GLU A 529 33.68 16.61 -22.36
C GLU A 529 32.18 16.32 -22.22
N PHE A 530 31.84 15.39 -21.33
CA PHE A 530 30.46 14.96 -21.04
C PHE A 530 29.61 16.05 -20.36
N LEU A 531 30.23 16.86 -19.50
CA LEU A 531 29.54 17.89 -18.72
C LEU A 531 29.53 19.27 -19.40
N THR A 532 30.03 19.39 -20.62
CA THR A 532 30.15 20.67 -21.33
C THR A 532 29.36 20.66 -22.64
N ILE A 533 28.52 21.67 -22.85
CA ILE A 533 27.82 21.92 -24.12
C ILE A 533 28.39 23.20 -24.72
N GLU A 534 28.96 23.10 -25.92
CA GLU A 534 29.41 24.27 -26.69
C GLU A 534 28.34 24.63 -27.73
N MET A 535 27.88 25.87 -27.71
CA MET A 535 26.96 26.47 -28.67
C MET A 535 27.67 27.61 -29.42
N GLU A 536 27.05 28.13 -30.49
CA GLU A 536 27.68 29.16 -31.34
C GLU A 536 28.03 30.45 -30.54
N SER A 537 27.13 30.88 -29.65
CA SER A 537 27.23 32.11 -28.86
C SER A 537 27.45 31.89 -27.37
N SER A 538 27.43 30.64 -26.88
CA SER A 538 27.51 30.34 -25.45
C SER A 538 28.05 28.96 -25.14
N THR A 539 28.49 28.75 -23.90
CA THR A 539 28.93 27.46 -23.37
C THR A 539 28.20 27.18 -22.07
N ILE A 540 27.60 26.00 -21.94
CA ILE A 540 26.91 25.53 -20.73
C ILE A 540 27.77 24.45 -20.08
N ILE A 541 28.07 24.62 -18.79
CA ILE A 541 28.88 23.69 -18.00
C ILE A 541 28.04 23.19 -16.82
N PHE A 542 27.97 21.87 -16.65
CA PHE A 542 27.35 21.24 -15.49
C PHE A 542 28.42 20.89 -14.45
N LYS A 543 28.38 21.52 -13.27
CA LYS A 543 29.27 21.25 -12.13
C LYS A 543 29.08 19.83 -11.61
N ASN A 544 27.83 19.40 -11.44
CA ASN A 544 27.45 18.08 -10.96
C ASN A 544 26.23 17.58 -11.72
N VAL A 545 26.26 16.31 -12.13
CA VAL A 545 25.12 15.62 -12.75
C VAL A 545 24.93 14.27 -12.07
N ASN A 546 23.69 13.99 -11.66
CA ASN A 546 23.33 12.68 -11.12
C ASN A 546 22.92 11.76 -12.26
N LEU A 547 23.65 10.67 -12.40
CA LEU A 547 23.32 9.59 -13.32
C LEU A 547 22.65 8.45 -12.54
N TYR A 548 21.67 7.82 -13.16
CA TYR A 548 21.15 6.54 -12.72
C TYR A 548 21.39 5.49 -13.79
N LYS A 549 21.57 4.24 -13.36
CA LYS A 549 21.74 3.10 -14.26
C LYS A 549 20.51 2.21 -14.19
N GLU A 550 19.81 2.05 -15.32
CA GLU A 550 18.70 1.11 -15.46
C GLU A 550 18.97 0.17 -16.63
N ASN A 551 18.85 -1.15 -16.42
CA ASN A 551 19.06 -2.18 -17.45
C ASN A 551 20.38 -2.05 -18.25
N ASN A 552 21.48 -1.65 -17.58
CA ASN A 552 22.79 -1.36 -18.18
C ASN A 552 22.91 -0.10 -19.04
N ILE A 553 21.90 0.78 -19.03
CA ILE A 553 21.91 2.07 -19.71
C ILE A 553 22.07 3.17 -18.65
N TRP A 554 22.98 4.13 -18.90
CA TRP A 554 23.13 5.31 -18.08
C TRP A 554 22.22 6.42 -18.57
N GLU A 555 21.48 7.01 -17.65
CA GLU A 555 20.60 8.15 -17.89
C GLU A 555 20.84 9.24 -16.85
N ILE A 556 20.70 10.50 -17.25
CA ILE A 556 20.71 11.63 -16.32
C ILE A 556 19.38 11.64 -15.56
N ASP A 557 19.43 11.48 -14.24
CA ASP A 557 18.25 11.50 -13.36
C ASP A 557 17.82 12.94 -13.07
N TYR A 558 18.78 13.76 -12.63
CA TYR A 558 18.51 15.12 -12.20
C TYR A 558 19.75 16.01 -12.31
N ILE A 559 19.52 17.26 -12.70
CA ILE A 559 20.52 18.33 -12.73
C ILE A 559 20.02 19.45 -11.82
N ASN A 560 20.81 19.79 -10.80
CA ASN A 560 20.46 20.88 -9.91
C ASN A 560 20.70 22.23 -10.60
N PRO A 561 19.77 23.21 -10.54
CA PRO A 561 19.98 24.51 -11.17
C PRO A 561 21.20 25.27 -10.65
N SER A 562 21.60 25.02 -9.40
CA SER A 562 22.80 25.59 -8.78
C SER A 562 24.11 25.03 -9.35
N ASP A 563 24.04 23.90 -10.05
CA ASP A 563 25.17 23.21 -10.66
C ASP A 563 25.35 23.59 -12.14
N ILE A 564 24.71 24.64 -12.64
CA ILE A 564 24.80 25.06 -14.05
C ILE A 564 25.53 26.40 -14.14
N ILE A 565 26.57 26.45 -14.96
CA ILE A 565 27.29 27.68 -15.34
C ILE A 565 27.06 27.95 -16.82
N ILE A 566 26.78 29.20 -17.18
CA ILE A 566 26.60 29.62 -18.57
C ILE A 566 27.56 30.76 -18.87
N LEU A 567 28.34 30.61 -19.94
CA LEU A 567 29.25 31.62 -20.47
C LEU A 567 28.74 32.10 -21.82
N GLU A 568 28.58 33.40 -22.03
CA GLU A 568 28.12 33.97 -23.31
C GLU A 568 29.16 34.89 -23.95
N LYS A 569 29.29 34.81 -25.28
CA LYS A 569 30.15 35.68 -26.09
C LYS A 569 29.52 37.03 -26.39
#